data_AF-A0A3N5W8I1-F1
#
_entry.id   AF-A0A3N5W8I1-F1
#
_cell.length_a   1.000
_cell.length_b   1.000
_cell.length_c   1.000
_cell.angle_alpha   90.00
_cell.angle_beta   90.00
_cell.angle_gamma   90.00
#
_symmetry.space_group_name_H-M   'P 1'
#
loop_
_entity.id
_entity.type
_entity.pdbx_description
1 polymer ?
#
loop_
_entity_poly.entity_id
_entity_poly.type
_entity_poly.pdbx_seq_one_letter_code
_entity_poly.pdbx_strand_id
1 'polypeptide(L)'
;GDVAEPDELVVIYHNWDEIRRLMWDYVSIVRTDNRLRRAAARLKNLKKEVREFYWGHRVNADILELRNLVSVASLIVECALRRKESRGLHYTLDHPEAEESLRTDTVIRKF
;
A
#
# COMPACT_ATOMS: atom_id res chain seq x y z
N GLY A 1 -26.24 0.18 -19.32
CA GLY A 1 -25.18 -0.41 -18.49
C GLY A 1 -24.33 0.72 -17.99
N ASP A 2 -24.09 0.78 -16.68
CA ASP A 2 -23.22 1.80 -16.07
C ASP A 2 -21.77 1.52 -16.45
N VAL A 3 -21.32 2.20 -17.49
CA VAL A 3 -19.90 2.22 -17.86
C VAL A 3 -19.33 3.51 -17.31
N ALA A 4 -18.21 3.42 -16.59
CA ALA A 4 -17.46 4.60 -16.16
C ALA A 4 -17.03 5.42 -17.39
N GLU A 5 -17.04 6.75 -17.27
CA GLU A 5 -16.57 7.62 -18.34
C GLU A 5 -15.11 7.26 -18.71
N PRO A 6 -14.71 7.29 -19.99
CA PRO A 6 -13.36 6.88 -20.41
C PRO A 6 -12.22 7.57 -19.65
N ASP A 7 -12.40 8.85 -19.31
CA ASP A 7 -11.41 9.63 -18.56
C ASP A 7 -11.23 9.11 -17.12
N GLU A 8 -12.29 8.65 -16.48
CA GLU A 8 -12.26 8.06 -15.13
C GLU A 8 -11.46 6.75 -15.13
N LEU A 9 -11.67 5.91 -16.14
CA LEU A 9 -10.97 4.63 -16.27
C LEU A 9 -9.46 4.84 -16.43
N VAL A 10 -9.03 5.83 -17.20
CA VAL A 10 -7.61 6.16 -17.36
C VAL A 10 -6.96 6.50 -16.02
N VAL A 11 -7.64 7.29 -15.17
CA VAL A 11 -7.15 7.64 -13.83
C VAL A 11 -7.06 6.39 -12.94
N ILE A 12 -8.06 5.51 -12.98
CA ILE A 12 -8.04 4.27 -12.19
C ILE A 12 -6.87 3.37 -12.59
N TYR A 13 -6.72 3.11 -13.90
CA TYR A 13 -5.63 2.27 -14.40
C TYR A 13 -4.26 2.88 -14.07
N HIS A 14 -4.11 4.20 -14.18
CA HIS A 14 -2.87 4.87 -13.79
C HIS A 14 -2.53 4.65 -12.32
N ASN A 15 -3.52 4.78 -11.43
CA ASN A 15 -3.33 4.57 -10.00
C ASN A 15 -3.00 3.11 -9.64
N TRP A 16 -3.64 2.13 -10.29
CA TRP A 16 -3.28 0.71 -10.12
C TRP A 16 -1.81 0.45 -10.45
N ASP A 17 -1.37 1.02 -11.56
CA ASP A 17 -0.02 0.92 -12.05
C ASP A 17 0.98 1.62 -11.11
N GLU A 18 0.62 2.78 -10.57
CA GLU A 18 1.43 3.47 -9.56
C GLU A 18 1.57 2.64 -8.28
N ILE A 19 0.48 2.08 -7.76
CA ILE A 19 0.52 1.22 -6.56
C ILE A 19 1.42 0.00 -6.82
N ARG A 20 1.27 -0.66 -7.98
CA ARG A 20 2.07 -1.82 -8.33
C ARG A 20 3.56 -1.49 -8.37
N ARG A 21 3.93 -0.40 -9.07
CA ARG A 21 5.34 0.07 -9.15
C ARG A 21 5.88 0.45 -7.78
N LEU A 22 5.12 1.18 -6.97
CA LEU A 22 5.50 1.57 -5.62
C LEU A 22 5.79 0.37 -4.72
N MET A 23 4.89 -0.63 -4.73
CA MET A 23 5.07 -1.85 -3.93
C MET A 23 6.28 -2.67 -4.39
N TRP A 24 6.52 -2.72 -5.71
CA TRP A 24 7.70 -3.38 -6.28
C TRP A 24 9.01 -2.67 -5.88
N ASP A 25 9.08 -1.35 -6.04
CA ASP A 25 10.31 -0.58 -5.85
C ASP A 25 10.71 -0.47 -4.38
N TYR A 26 9.73 -0.38 -3.47
CA TYR A 26 9.98 -0.04 -2.06
C TYR A 26 9.63 -1.13 -1.06
N VAL A 27 8.80 -2.11 -1.43
CA VAL A 27 8.22 -3.10 -0.52
C VAL A 27 8.47 -4.53 -1.00
N SER A 28 9.41 -4.72 -1.92
CA SER A 28 9.90 -6.03 -2.37
C SER A 28 10.67 -6.77 -1.26
N ILE A 29 11.32 -7.88 -1.62
CA ILE A 29 11.99 -8.79 -0.69
C ILE A 29 12.98 -8.04 0.21
N VAL A 30 13.79 -7.14 -0.36
CA VAL A 30 14.80 -6.36 0.36
C VAL A 30 14.29 -4.95 0.63
N ARG A 31 14.11 -4.62 1.91
CA ARG A 31 13.50 -3.36 2.35
C ARG A 31 14.50 -2.48 3.09
N THR A 32 14.21 -1.19 3.09
CA THR A 32 14.85 -0.24 4.01
C THR A 32 13.79 0.66 4.63
N ASP A 33 14.06 1.12 5.84
CA ASP A 33 13.25 2.06 6.58
C ASP A 33 12.95 3.34 5.76
N ASN A 34 13.95 3.82 5.02
CA ASN A 34 13.78 4.98 4.14
C ASN A 34 12.81 4.69 2.98
N ARG A 35 12.96 3.55 2.28
CA ARG A 35 12.05 3.15 1.20
C ARG A 35 10.63 2.92 1.70
N LEU A 36 10.47 2.27 2.84
CA LEU A 36 9.16 2.05 3.46
C LEU A 36 8.49 3.37 3.89
N ARG A 37 9.24 4.32 4.46
CA ARG A 37 8.70 5.66 4.77
C ARG A 37 8.27 6.42 3.51
N ARG A 38 9.04 6.31 2.41
CA ARG A 38 8.66 6.88 1.10
C ARG A 38 7.39 6.24 0.54
N ALA A 39 7.29 4.91 0.60
CA ALA A 39 6.09 4.18 0.20
C ALA A 39 4.86 4.63 1.00
N ALA A 40 5.00 4.76 2.33
CA ALA A 40 3.91 5.22 3.21
C ALA A 40 3.44 6.63 2.86
N ALA A 41 4.37 7.55 2.58
CA ALA A 41 4.03 8.93 2.19
C ALA A 41 3.26 8.97 0.87
N ARG A 42 3.69 8.21 -0.15
CA ARG A 42 3.00 8.13 -1.44
C ARG A 42 1.63 7.47 -1.33
N LEU A 43 1.52 6.35 -0.62
CA LEU A 43 0.24 5.68 -0.36
C LEU A 43 -0.73 6.57 0.41
N LYS A 44 -0.25 7.45 1.29
CA LYS A 44 -1.09 8.43 1.99
C LYS A 44 -1.71 9.43 1.01
N ASN A 45 -0.95 9.91 0.03
CA ASN A 45 -1.46 10.83 -0.99
C ASN A 45 -2.46 10.12 -1.91
N LEU A 46 -2.09 8.95 -2.44
CA LEU A 46 -2.99 8.12 -3.24
C LEU A 46 -4.30 7.81 -2.51
N LYS A 47 -4.24 7.50 -1.21
CA LYS A 47 -5.45 7.25 -0.41
C LYS A 47 -6.36 8.48 -0.35
N LYS A 48 -5.79 9.68 -0.28
CA LYS A 48 -6.55 10.94 -0.29
C LYS A 48 -7.22 11.15 -1.65
N GLU A 49 -6.45 11.02 -2.72
CA GLU A 49 -6.93 11.17 -4.11
C GLU A 49 -8.05 10.18 -4.44
N VAL A 50 -7.86 8.89 -4.11
CA VAL A 50 -8.88 7.85 -4.31
C VAL A 50 -10.15 8.13 -3.50
N ARG A 51 -10.02 8.69 -2.30
CA ARG A 51 -11.19 9.07 -1.48
C ARG A 51 -11.93 10.25 -2.10
N GLU A 52 -11.22 11.27 -2.57
CA GLU A 52 -11.82 12.43 -3.23
C GLU A 52 -12.53 12.00 -4.54
N PHE A 53 -11.87 11.16 -5.32
CA PHE A 53 -12.43 10.57 -6.53
C PHE A 53 -13.70 9.74 -6.25
N TYR A 54 -13.70 8.94 -5.18
CA TYR A 54 -14.86 8.13 -4.77
C TYR A 54 -16.12 8.96 -4.46
N TRP A 55 -15.97 10.14 -3.86
CA TRP A 55 -17.12 11.00 -3.53
C TRP A 55 -17.63 11.83 -4.71
N GLY A 56 -16.78 12.05 -5.73
CA GLY A 56 -17.13 12.84 -6.92
C GLY A 56 -17.82 12.06 -8.03
N HIS A 57 -17.79 10.72 -7.99
CA HIS A 57 -18.20 9.88 -9.12
C HIS A 57 -19.15 8.75 -8.68
N ARG A 58 -19.82 8.15 -9.67
CA ARG A 58 -20.70 7.01 -9.42
C ARG A 58 -19.87 5.79 -9.01
N VAL A 59 -20.23 5.18 -7.89
CA VAL A 59 -19.53 3.99 -7.39
C VAL A 59 -19.69 2.83 -8.37
N ASN A 60 -18.56 2.29 -8.82
CA ASN A 60 -18.45 1.09 -9.64
C ASN A 60 -17.41 0.12 -9.04
N ALA A 61 -17.26 -1.06 -9.65
CA ALA A 61 -16.33 -2.08 -9.17
C ALA A 61 -14.86 -1.60 -9.17
N ASP A 62 -14.42 -0.95 -10.24
CA ASP A 62 -13.02 -0.52 -10.42
C ASP A 62 -12.56 0.46 -9.34
N ILE A 63 -13.42 1.42 -8.95
CA ILE A 63 -13.15 2.37 -7.87
C ILE A 63 -13.06 1.66 -6.51
N LEU A 64 -13.95 0.69 -6.26
CA LEU A 64 -13.92 -0.10 -5.03
C LEU A 64 -12.66 -0.95 -4.94
N GLU A 65 -12.22 -1.54 -6.05
CA GLU A 65 -10.96 -2.28 -6.14
C GLU A 65 -9.76 -1.36 -5.89
N LEU A 66 -9.72 -0.19 -6.51
CA LEU A 66 -8.67 0.80 -6.27
C LEU A 66 -8.57 1.20 -4.78
N ARG A 67 -9.72 1.47 -4.15
CA ARG A 67 -9.79 1.77 -2.70
C ARG A 67 -9.25 0.63 -1.84
N ASN A 68 -9.59 -0.60 -2.19
CA ASN A 68 -9.14 -1.79 -1.46
C ASN A 68 -7.63 -2.00 -1.64
N LEU A 69 -7.11 -1.85 -2.87
CA LEU A 69 -5.67 -1.96 -3.16
C LEU A 69 -4.85 -0.97 -2.34
N VAL A 70 -5.22 0.31 -2.35
CA VAL A 70 -4.51 1.33 -1.54
C VAL A 70 -4.56 1.00 -0.05
N SER A 71 -5.70 0.49 0.42
CA SER A 71 -5.88 0.14 1.83
C SER A 71 -4.98 -1.02 2.25
N VAL A 72 -4.95 -2.10 1.47
CA VAL A 72 -4.10 -3.28 1.71
C VAL A 72 -2.62 -2.91 1.58
N ALA A 73 -2.22 -2.19 0.54
CA ALA A 73 -0.85 -1.72 0.37
C ALA A 73 -0.38 -0.90 1.59
N SER A 74 -1.24 0.01 2.08
CA SER A 74 -0.94 0.82 3.27
C SER A 74 -0.77 -0.04 4.53
N LEU A 75 -1.60 -1.08 4.71
CA LEU A 75 -1.50 -2.01 5.84
C LEU A 75 -0.17 -2.80 5.80
N ILE A 76 0.22 -3.29 4.61
CA ILE A 76 1.49 -4.01 4.42
C ILE A 76 2.67 -3.13 4.79
N VAL A 77 2.71 -1.89 4.27
CA VAL A 77 3.81 -0.95 4.56
C VAL A 77 3.85 -0.58 6.04
N GLU A 78 2.69 -0.39 6.67
CA GLU A 78 2.61 -0.11 8.10
C GLU A 78 3.12 -1.28 8.95
N CYS A 79 2.75 -2.53 8.62
CA CYS A 79 3.31 -3.71 9.26
C CYS A 79 4.83 -3.78 9.09
N ALA A 80 5.32 -3.59 7.87
CA ALA A 80 6.75 -3.65 7.56
C ALA A 80 7.55 -2.56 8.30
N LEU A 81 6.99 -1.36 8.44
CA LEU A 81 7.61 -0.27 9.21
C LEU A 81 7.66 -0.55 10.71
N ARG A 82 6.66 -1.23 11.26
CA ARG A 82 6.59 -1.58 12.69
C ARG A 82 7.54 -2.72 13.05
N ARG A 83 7.81 -3.64 12.13
CA ARG A 83 8.63 -4.83 12.37
C ARG A 83 10.12 -4.55 12.15
N LYS A 84 10.81 -4.15 13.21
CA LYS A 84 12.23 -3.81 13.25
C LYS A 84 13.15 -5.02 13.43
N GLU A 85 12.96 -6.03 12.58
CA GLU A 85 13.82 -7.21 12.50
C GLU A 85 13.77 -7.77 11.08
N SER A 86 14.62 -8.75 10.80
CA SER A 86 14.52 -9.57 9.60
C SER A 86 14.20 -11.02 9.95
N ARG A 87 13.06 -11.51 9.45
CA ARG A 87 12.58 -12.87 9.72
C ARG A 87 11.77 -13.40 8.54
N GLY A 88 12.17 -14.55 7.99
CA GLY A 88 11.52 -15.15 6.82
C GLY A 88 11.57 -14.24 5.59
N LEU A 89 10.41 -13.97 4.97
CA LEU A 89 10.30 -13.10 3.80
C LEU A 89 10.27 -11.60 4.13
N HIS A 90 10.19 -11.25 5.41
CA HIS A 90 10.36 -9.87 5.87
C HIS A 90 11.86 -9.63 6.13
N TYR A 91 12.56 -9.11 5.13
CA TYR A 91 13.98 -8.76 5.23
C TYR A 91 14.20 -7.26 5.07
N THR A 92 14.87 -6.64 6.05
CA THR A 92 15.20 -5.22 6.07
C THR A 92 16.66 -4.99 6.39
N LEU A 93 17.35 -4.18 5.58
CA LEU A 93 18.78 -3.92 5.74
C LEU A 93 19.13 -3.13 6.99
N ASP A 94 18.19 -2.33 7.49
CA ASP A 94 18.39 -1.51 8.69
C ASP A 94 18.32 -2.38 9.98
N HIS A 95 17.68 -3.55 9.92
CA HIS A 95 17.52 -4.50 11.02
C HIS A 95 17.72 -5.94 10.49
N PRO A 96 18.97 -6.34 10.18
CA PRO A 96 19.25 -7.57 9.43
C PRO A 96 19.09 -8.85 10.26
N GLU A 97 19.05 -8.74 11.58
CA GLU A 97 18.92 -9.88 12.49
C GLU A 97 17.47 -10.09 12.93
N ALA A 98 17.16 -11.33 13.31
CA ALA A 98 15.87 -11.67 13.91
C ALA A 98 15.90 -11.26 15.39
N GLU A 99 14.82 -10.64 15.87
CA GLU A 99 14.69 -10.23 17.27
C GLU A 99 13.68 -11.16 17.97
N GLU A 100 14.10 -11.85 19.03
CA GLU A 100 13.22 -12.85 19.67
C GLU A 100 12.05 -12.22 20.42
N SER A 101 12.20 -10.98 20.91
CA SER A 101 11.13 -10.19 21.51
C SER A 101 9.98 -9.92 20.52
N LEU A 102 10.28 -9.90 19.21
CA LEU A 102 9.35 -9.62 18.11
C LEU A 102 8.78 -10.91 17.48
N ARG A 103 9.02 -12.07 18.07
CA ARG A 103 8.47 -13.37 17.64
C ARG A 103 6.99 -13.52 18.00
N THR A 104 6.21 -12.55 17.59
CA THR A 104 4.75 -12.49 17.66
C THR A 104 4.22 -11.93 16.35
N ASP A 105 2.93 -12.18 16.11
CA ASP A 105 2.25 -11.64 14.94
C ASP A 105 2.08 -10.12 15.05
N THR A 106 2.25 -9.44 13.92
CA THR A 106 1.92 -8.02 13.80
C THR A 106 0.43 -7.89 13.53
N VAL A 107 -0.33 -7.47 14.55
CA VAL A 107 -1.78 -7.28 14.45
C VAL A 107 -2.09 -5.79 14.28
N ILE A 108 -2.76 -5.44 13.19
CA ILE A 108 -3.28 -4.09 12.94
C ILE A 108 -4.77 -4.16 12.58
N ARG A 109 -5.55 -3.19 13.06
CA ARG A 109 -6.97 -3.04 12.74
C ARG A 109 -7.19 -1.68 12.10
N LYS A 110 -7.86 -1.66 10.95
CA LYS A 110 -8.39 -0.44 10.32
C LYS A 110 -9.91 -0.52 10.39
N PHE A 111 -10.52 0.52 10.93
CA PHE A 111 -11.96 0.74 10.92
C PHE A 111 -12.33 1.71 9.78
#